data_AF-A0AAU4DBM5-F1
#
_entry.id   AF-A0AAU4DBM5-F1
#
_cell.length_a   1.000
_cell.length_b   1.000
_cell.length_c   1.000
_cell.angle_alpha   90.00
_cell.angle_beta   90.00
_cell.angle_gamma   90.00
#
_symmetry.space_group_name_H-M   'P 1'
#
loop_
_entity.id
_entity.type
_entity.pdbx_description
1 polymer ?
#
loop_
_entity_poly.entity_id
_entity_poly.type
_entity_poly.pdbx_seq_one_letter_code
_entity_poly.pdbx_strand_id
1 'polypeptide(L)'
;MALTHHGAMDDSARDSRLVPGRIRRSARGLGFRLLGFVLQVAGALSILVAATRVRVSGVVLSSPYHSLPVGQTLLVTAGMLGAGGAALYAGRRLARHGRRHTTRVLRSPDDVGPEPFVLYLRPFSEDRKTFQQGAAFNVSGSALSMFMGLGLEDPSSRTVEERIARTFQRFGKVVAVGQPGEHLPLPGADKLYLPLDGWQPVVSDLIRRARLVVIVAGPGPGTLWEFTEAVRLLPPARLVLLVLPDTATSPREGPTTYDRFRQAVPAAFAQRTVAGRPPRLPECPPLRRPGRLRWEPSIRGIVRFGTSWTPEFVRLDPTAVRALTELGTRRRLHRTRLAPLLGQLQRDLR
;
A
#
# COMPACT_ATOMS: atom_id res chain seq x y z
N MET A 1 16.20 63.19 -28.39
CA MET A 1 17.14 62.60 -27.41
C MET A 1 16.72 61.15 -27.24
N ALA A 2 17.26 60.27 -28.08
CA ALA A 2 16.70 58.95 -28.38
C ALA A 2 17.60 57.82 -27.86
N LEU A 3 16.93 56.75 -27.42
CA LEU A 3 17.42 55.53 -26.80
C LEU A 3 18.25 54.66 -27.75
N THR A 4 19.24 53.96 -27.21
CA THR A 4 19.83 52.76 -27.84
C THR A 4 19.86 51.59 -26.86
N HIS A 5 19.15 50.54 -27.27
CA HIS A 5 19.10 49.18 -26.76
C HIS A 5 20.45 48.46 -26.91
N HIS A 6 20.92 47.76 -25.87
CA HIS A 6 21.78 46.58 -26.05
C HIS A 6 21.75 45.62 -24.85
N GLY A 7 21.29 44.39 -25.11
CA GLY A 7 21.80 43.10 -24.61
C GLY A 7 21.89 42.82 -23.11
N ALA A 8 21.03 41.91 -22.62
CA ALA A 8 21.43 40.83 -21.71
C ALA A 8 20.37 39.73 -21.71
N MET A 9 20.60 38.71 -22.54
CA MET A 9 19.89 37.44 -22.54
C MET A 9 20.50 36.52 -21.46
N ASP A 10 19.62 36.04 -20.58
CA ASP A 10 19.53 34.69 -20.01
C ASP A 10 20.83 33.89 -19.77
N ASP A 11 21.21 33.76 -18.49
CA ASP A 11 22.27 32.86 -18.01
C ASP A 11 21.80 32.00 -16.80
N SER A 12 20.51 31.65 -16.74
CA SER A 12 19.96 30.85 -15.63
C SER A 12 19.77 29.35 -15.93
N ALA A 13 20.14 28.89 -17.13
CA ALA A 13 19.89 27.53 -17.60
C ALA A 13 21.12 26.59 -17.54
N ARG A 14 21.86 26.55 -16.42
CA ARG A 14 22.99 25.61 -16.24
C ARG A 14 23.07 24.99 -14.85
N ASP A 15 22.13 24.11 -14.51
CA ASP A 15 22.49 22.97 -13.62
C ASP A 15 21.55 21.74 -13.73
N SER A 16 21.34 21.22 -14.94
CA SER A 16 20.61 19.98 -15.18
C SER A 16 21.53 18.86 -15.69
N ARG A 17 22.65 18.60 -15.00
CA ARG A 17 23.48 17.41 -15.27
C ARG A 17 22.92 16.17 -14.56
N LEU A 18 21.83 15.64 -15.10
CA LEU A 18 21.27 14.33 -14.71
C LEU A 18 22.12 13.21 -15.34
N VAL A 19 23.03 12.66 -14.54
CA VAL A 19 23.88 11.49 -14.83
C VAL A 19 23.06 10.30 -15.40
N PRO A 20 23.55 9.58 -16.45
CA PRO A 20 22.85 8.46 -17.08
C PRO A 20 22.76 7.21 -16.19
N GLY A 21 21.79 6.36 -16.54
CA GLY A 21 21.21 5.32 -15.70
C GLY A 21 22.14 4.21 -15.22
N ARG A 22 22.02 3.91 -13.93
CA ARG A 22 22.15 2.55 -13.39
C ARG A 22 21.00 2.33 -12.44
N ILE A 23 20.45 1.11 -12.43
CA ILE A 23 19.64 0.59 -11.33
C ILE A 23 20.50 0.67 -10.07
N ARG A 24 20.46 1.81 -9.37
CA ARG A 24 21.12 1.95 -8.08
C ARG A 24 20.19 1.27 -7.09
N ARG A 25 20.24 -0.07 -7.04
CA ARG A 25 19.91 -0.79 -5.82
C ARG A 25 20.81 -0.15 -4.77
N SER A 26 20.26 0.76 -3.98
CA SER A 26 21.04 1.46 -2.98
C SER A 26 21.60 0.39 -2.05
N ALA A 27 22.92 0.16 -2.10
CA ALA A 27 23.58 -0.81 -1.23
C ALA A 27 23.21 -0.54 0.25
N ARG A 28 22.93 0.74 0.58
CA ARG A 28 22.39 1.19 1.86
C ARG A 28 20.99 0.63 2.13
N GLY A 29 20.07 0.67 1.15
CA GLY A 29 18.73 0.09 1.27
C GLY A 29 18.74 -1.44 1.46
N LEU A 30 19.61 -2.13 0.73
CA LEU A 30 19.82 -3.59 0.92
C LEU A 30 20.43 -3.90 2.28
N GLY A 31 21.43 -3.12 2.71
CA GLY A 31 22.05 -3.24 4.03
C GLY A 31 21.06 -3.06 5.18
N PHE A 32 20.20 -2.03 5.13
CA PHE A 32 19.15 -1.83 6.14
C PHE A 32 18.13 -2.97 6.17
N ARG A 33 17.82 -3.59 5.02
CA ARG A 33 16.94 -4.77 4.96
C ARG A 33 17.60 -5.99 5.60
N LEU A 34 18.88 -6.24 5.30
CA LEU A 34 19.62 -7.37 5.86
C LEU A 34 19.80 -7.22 7.37
N LEU A 35 20.25 -6.04 7.83
CA LEU A 35 20.38 -5.73 9.26
C LEU A 35 19.02 -5.85 9.98
N GLY A 36 17.96 -5.31 9.37
CA GLY A 36 16.61 -5.44 9.92
C GLY A 36 16.12 -6.88 10.01
N PHE A 37 16.52 -7.76 9.09
CA PHE A 37 16.22 -9.19 9.13
C PHE A 37 17.01 -9.91 10.23
N VAL A 38 18.32 -9.66 10.32
CA VAL A 38 19.18 -10.23 11.36
C VAL A 38 18.67 -9.88 12.76
N LEU A 39 18.30 -8.62 13.01
CA LEU A 39 17.70 -8.20 14.29
C LEU A 39 16.39 -8.92 14.60
N GLN A 40 15.57 -9.20 13.58
CA GLN A 40 14.32 -9.93 13.78
C GLN A 40 14.57 -11.40 14.15
N VAL A 41 15.51 -12.06 13.49
CA VAL A 41 15.90 -13.44 13.79
C VAL A 41 16.50 -13.54 15.20
N ALA A 42 17.42 -12.64 15.54
CA ALA A 42 18.03 -12.59 16.88
C ALA A 42 16.97 -12.33 17.97
N GLY A 43 16.04 -11.41 17.74
CA GLY A 43 14.96 -11.12 18.68
C GLY A 43 14.00 -12.31 18.87
N ALA A 44 13.65 -13.02 17.79
CA ALA A 44 12.81 -14.22 17.85
C ALA A 44 13.51 -15.37 18.60
N LEU A 45 14.80 -15.59 18.35
CA LEU A 45 15.61 -16.59 19.05
C LEU A 45 15.71 -16.27 20.55
N SER A 46 15.91 -15.00 20.94
CA SER A 46 15.93 -14.58 22.34
C SER A 46 14.62 -14.92 23.06
N ILE A 47 13.48 -14.63 22.42
CA ILE A 47 12.16 -14.94 22.96
C ILE A 47 11.91 -16.47 23.04
N LEU A 48 12.39 -17.23 22.05
CA LEU A 48 12.32 -18.68 22.04
C LEU A 48 13.08 -19.30 23.22
N VAL A 49 14.31 -18.85 23.44
CA VAL A 49 15.16 -19.31 24.56
C VAL A 49 14.55 -18.91 25.91
N ALA A 50 13.98 -17.71 26.01
CA ALA A 50 13.27 -17.28 27.21
C ALA A 50 12.07 -18.19 27.53
N ALA A 51 11.28 -18.56 26.51
CA ALA A 51 10.12 -19.44 26.68
C ALA A 51 10.52 -20.88 27.06
N THR A 52 11.61 -21.41 26.50
CA THR A 52 12.14 -22.73 26.92
C THR A 52 12.63 -22.69 28.36
N ARG A 53 13.24 -21.59 28.81
CA ARG A 53 13.65 -21.41 30.21
C ARG A 53 12.47 -21.39 31.17
N VAL A 54 11.36 -20.74 30.81
CA VAL A 54 10.13 -20.76 31.64
C VAL A 54 9.54 -22.16 31.72
N ARG A 55 9.48 -22.91 30.61
CA ARG A 55 9.00 -24.30 30.61
C ARG A 55 9.88 -25.22 31.43
N VAL A 56 11.20 -25.13 31.26
CA VAL A 56 12.16 -25.92 32.05
C VAL A 56 12.06 -25.54 33.52
N SER A 57 11.99 -24.26 33.87
CA SER A 57 11.84 -23.83 35.28
C SER A 57 10.51 -24.27 35.89
N GLY A 58 9.42 -24.29 35.12
CA GLY A 58 8.12 -24.84 35.54
C GLY A 58 8.14 -26.35 35.76
N VAL A 59 8.96 -27.09 35.00
CA VAL A 59 9.20 -28.53 35.17
C VAL A 59 10.22 -28.82 36.27
N VAL A 60 11.16 -27.90 36.53
CA VAL A 60 12.30 -28.07 37.46
C VAL A 60 12.02 -27.48 38.85
N LEU A 61 10.94 -26.71 39.04
CA LEU A 61 10.41 -26.34 40.37
C LEU A 61 10.07 -27.56 41.28
N SER A 62 10.14 -28.77 40.74
CA SER A 62 10.06 -30.05 41.47
C SER A 62 11.43 -30.75 41.66
N SER A 63 12.55 -30.10 41.32
CA SER A 63 13.91 -30.67 41.39
C SER A 63 14.82 -29.93 42.39
N PRO A 64 15.53 -30.62 43.30
CA PRO A 64 16.37 -29.99 44.35
C PRO A 64 17.63 -29.27 43.85
N TYR A 65 17.93 -29.31 42.56
CA TYR A 65 19.19 -28.82 41.98
C TYR A 65 18.94 -27.57 41.13
N HIS A 66 18.61 -26.45 41.77
CA HIS A 66 18.53 -25.15 41.11
C HIS A 66 19.88 -24.42 41.19
N SER A 67 20.48 -24.09 40.05
CA SER A 67 21.73 -23.33 39.97
C SER A 67 21.55 -21.80 40.07
N LEU A 68 20.31 -21.28 40.06
CA LEU A 68 20.00 -19.85 40.24
C LEU A 68 18.69 -19.66 41.04
N PRO A 69 18.60 -18.67 41.95
CA PRO A 69 17.36 -18.29 42.63
C PRO A 69 16.22 -17.95 41.65
N VAL A 70 14.98 -18.28 42.01
CA VAL A 70 13.78 -18.04 41.17
C VAL A 70 13.68 -16.58 40.71
N GLY A 71 13.96 -15.62 41.60
CA GLY A 71 13.95 -14.19 41.26
C GLY A 71 14.96 -13.82 40.17
N GLN A 72 16.16 -14.42 40.18
CA GLN A 72 17.17 -14.19 39.14
C GLN A 72 16.75 -14.82 37.80
N THR A 73 16.16 -16.02 37.83
CA THR A 73 15.63 -16.67 36.63
C THR A 73 14.50 -15.86 35.98
N LEU A 74 13.60 -15.30 36.78
CA LEU A 74 12.53 -14.41 36.31
C LEU A 74 13.11 -13.11 35.72
N LEU A 75 14.09 -12.50 36.37
CA LEU A 75 14.72 -11.27 35.92
C LEU A 75 15.47 -11.46 34.58
N VAL A 76 16.25 -12.53 34.45
CA VAL A 76 16.93 -12.87 33.19
C VAL A 76 15.92 -13.14 32.07
N THR A 77 14.84 -13.87 32.37
CA THR A 77 13.77 -14.14 31.40
C THR A 77 13.10 -12.84 30.94
N ALA A 78 12.76 -11.96 31.87
CA ALA A 78 12.17 -10.65 31.56
C ALA A 78 13.12 -9.80 30.69
N GLY A 79 14.43 -9.79 31.01
CA GLY A 79 15.45 -9.12 30.22
C GLY A 79 15.55 -9.65 28.78
N MET A 80 15.54 -10.98 28.60
CA MET A 80 15.58 -11.62 27.28
C MET A 80 14.32 -11.33 26.45
N LEU A 81 13.14 -11.30 27.09
CA LEU A 81 11.88 -10.92 26.44
C LEU A 81 11.89 -9.44 26.03
N GLY A 82 12.36 -8.54 26.91
CA GLY A 82 12.48 -7.11 26.64
C GLY A 82 13.44 -6.81 25.49
N ALA A 83 14.66 -7.36 25.57
CA ALA A 83 15.68 -7.21 24.52
C ALA A 83 15.22 -7.83 23.19
N GLY A 84 14.61 -9.02 23.23
CA GLY A 84 14.05 -9.67 22.04
C GLY A 84 12.92 -8.86 21.40
N GLY A 85 12.02 -8.30 22.20
CA GLY A 85 10.95 -7.41 21.75
C GLY A 85 11.48 -6.12 21.12
N ALA A 86 12.48 -5.49 21.74
CA ALA A 86 13.13 -4.28 21.22
C ALA A 86 13.85 -4.56 19.89
N ALA A 87 14.58 -5.68 19.78
CA ALA A 87 15.25 -6.09 18.55
C ALA A 87 14.25 -6.37 17.41
N LEU A 88 13.12 -7.04 17.69
CA LEU A 88 12.04 -7.23 16.72
C LEU A 88 11.45 -5.91 16.24
N TYR A 89 11.19 -4.96 17.16
CA TYR A 89 10.66 -3.65 16.83
C TYR A 89 11.64 -2.83 15.95
N ALA A 90 12.90 -2.73 16.38
CA ALA A 90 13.95 -2.04 15.64
C ALA A 90 14.19 -2.68 14.27
N GLY A 91 14.29 -4.02 14.21
CA GLY A 91 14.47 -4.76 12.97
C GLY A 91 13.34 -4.52 11.96
N ARG A 92 12.08 -4.47 12.42
CA ARG A 92 10.92 -4.14 11.57
C ARG A 92 10.97 -2.70 11.06
N ARG A 93 11.35 -1.74 11.90
CA ARG A 93 11.53 -0.32 11.52
C ARG A 93 12.64 -0.18 10.47
N LEU A 94 13.80 -0.79 10.68
CA LEU A 94 14.92 -0.77 9.73
C LEU A 94 14.56 -1.44 8.41
N ALA A 95 13.93 -2.61 8.43
CA ALA A 95 13.51 -3.29 7.20
C ALA A 95 12.50 -2.46 6.39
N ARG A 96 11.55 -1.78 7.07
CA ARG A 96 10.63 -0.83 6.42
C ARG A 96 11.37 0.35 5.81
N HIS A 97 12.32 0.93 6.54
CA HIS A 97 13.11 2.06 6.06
C HIS A 97 13.97 1.65 4.84
N GLY A 98 14.63 0.48 4.90
CA GLY A 98 15.45 -0.05 3.81
C GLY A 98 14.67 -0.29 2.52
N ARG A 99 13.41 -0.75 2.60
CA ARG A 99 12.55 -0.93 1.41
C ARG A 99 12.26 0.38 0.66
N ARG A 100 12.13 1.49 1.39
CA ARG A 100 11.91 2.81 0.78
C ARG A 100 13.10 3.28 -0.07
N HIS A 101 14.32 2.89 0.30
CA HIS A 101 15.56 3.18 -0.45
C HIS A 101 15.76 2.30 -1.69
N THR A 102 14.88 1.32 -1.91
CA THR A 102 14.93 0.44 -3.10
C THR A 102 13.90 0.77 -4.16
N THR A 103 13.03 1.75 -3.90
CA THR A 103 12.02 2.20 -4.86
C THR A 103 12.69 2.95 -6.01
N ARG A 104 12.40 2.55 -7.25
CA ARG A 104 12.87 3.25 -8.44
C ARG A 104 12.04 4.52 -8.64
N VAL A 105 12.73 5.65 -8.75
CA VAL A 105 12.15 6.95 -9.11
C VAL A 105 12.42 7.18 -10.59
N LEU A 106 11.36 7.40 -11.35
CA LEU A 106 11.37 7.77 -12.76
C LEU A 106 11.51 9.29 -12.85
N ARG A 107 12.36 9.76 -13.77
CA ARG A 107 12.62 11.20 -13.97
C ARG A 107 11.67 11.78 -15.00
N SER A 108 11.28 10.99 -15.99
CA SER A 108 10.32 11.36 -17.01
C SER A 108 9.27 10.27 -17.24
N PRO A 109 8.13 10.60 -17.87
CA PRO A 109 7.14 9.62 -18.32
C PRO A 109 7.72 8.58 -19.30
N ASP A 110 8.76 8.96 -20.05
CA ASP A 110 9.41 8.09 -21.04
C ASP A 110 10.23 6.98 -20.36
N ASP A 111 10.73 7.21 -19.13
CA ASP A 111 11.48 6.23 -18.34
C ASP A 111 10.64 5.00 -17.93
N VAL A 112 9.31 5.07 -18.07
CA VAL A 112 8.41 3.92 -17.90
C VAL A 112 8.80 2.80 -18.87
N GLY A 113 9.21 3.16 -20.09
CA GLY A 113 9.56 2.24 -21.16
C GLY A 113 8.33 1.73 -21.96
N PRO A 114 8.57 0.87 -22.95
CA PRO A 114 7.52 0.29 -23.79
C PRO A 114 6.81 -0.92 -23.16
N GLU A 115 7.37 -1.48 -22.08
CA GLU A 115 6.82 -2.65 -21.39
C GLU A 115 5.43 -2.37 -20.78
N PRO A 116 4.51 -3.36 -20.77
CA PRO A 116 3.21 -3.19 -20.13
C PRO A 116 3.34 -2.79 -18.66
N PHE A 117 2.62 -1.75 -18.28
CA PHE A 117 2.62 -1.24 -16.91
C PHE A 117 1.20 -1.00 -16.39
N VAL A 118 1.08 -0.98 -15.07
CA VAL A 118 -0.13 -0.61 -14.33
C VAL A 118 0.07 0.79 -13.79
N LEU A 119 -0.81 1.72 -14.15
CA LEU A 119 -0.82 3.06 -13.56
C LEU A 119 -1.65 3.03 -12.28
N TYR A 120 -1.05 3.43 -11.17
CA TYR A 120 -1.70 3.52 -9.87
C TYR A 120 -1.85 4.99 -9.46
N LEU A 121 -3.10 5.45 -9.40
CA LEU A 121 -3.47 6.83 -9.03
C LEU A 121 -4.18 6.83 -7.68
N ARG A 122 -3.88 7.81 -6.83
CA ARG A 122 -4.48 7.90 -5.49
C ARG A 122 -4.52 9.34 -4.97
N PRO A 123 -5.48 9.67 -4.10
CA PRO A 123 -5.52 10.97 -3.44
C PRO A 123 -4.33 11.16 -2.48
N PHE A 124 -3.59 12.27 -2.62
CA PHE A 124 -2.48 12.61 -1.72
C PHE A 124 -2.94 13.01 -0.30
N SER A 125 -4.13 13.60 -0.17
CA SER A 125 -4.69 14.03 1.12
C SER A 125 -5.05 12.86 2.05
N GLU A 126 -5.32 11.69 1.48
CA GLU A 126 -5.70 10.46 2.22
C GLU A 126 -4.52 9.51 2.49
N ASP A 127 -3.41 9.71 1.78
CA ASP A 127 -2.17 8.95 1.91
C ASP A 127 -1.57 9.07 3.31
N ARG A 128 -1.51 10.26 3.91
CA ARG A 128 -0.75 10.40 5.16
C ARG A 128 -1.42 9.66 6.34
N LYS A 129 -2.76 9.63 6.37
CA LYS A 129 -3.55 9.05 7.47
C LYS A 129 -3.71 7.53 7.33
N THR A 130 -3.97 7.03 6.11
CA THR A 130 -4.11 5.58 5.83
C THR A 130 -2.77 4.83 5.98
N PHE A 131 -1.65 5.51 5.71
CA PHE A 131 -0.33 4.89 5.71
C PHE A 131 0.34 4.84 7.09
N GLN A 132 -0.09 5.66 8.05
CA GLN A 132 0.31 5.53 9.46
C GLN A 132 -0.39 4.33 10.14
N GLN A 133 -1.64 4.04 9.76
CA GLN A 133 -2.46 3.02 10.41
C GLN A 133 -2.04 1.57 10.08
N GLY A 134 -1.54 1.30 8.87
CA GLY A 134 -1.00 -0.02 8.52
C GLY A 134 0.24 -0.44 9.33
N ALA A 135 0.90 0.52 9.99
CA ALA A 135 2.06 0.29 10.86
C ALA A 135 1.69 0.16 12.34
N ALA A 136 0.54 0.69 12.77
CA ALA A 136 0.20 0.92 14.18
C ALA A 136 -0.77 -0.10 14.81
N PHE A 137 -1.49 -0.92 14.03
CA PHE A 137 -2.56 -1.79 14.56
C PHE A 137 -2.45 -3.26 14.14
N ASN A 138 -1.32 -3.92 14.41
CA ASN A 138 -1.22 -5.39 14.31
C ASN A 138 -0.56 -5.98 15.56
N VAL A 139 -1.06 -5.64 16.76
CA VAL A 139 -0.70 -6.30 18.04
C VAL A 139 -1.83 -7.24 18.51
N SER A 140 -2.81 -7.51 17.66
CA SER A 140 -3.92 -8.45 17.93
C SER A 140 -3.64 -9.89 17.49
N GLY A 141 -2.43 -10.19 17.02
CA GLY A 141 -1.96 -11.57 16.84
C GLY A 141 -1.49 -12.13 18.17
N SER A 142 -2.05 -13.28 18.59
CA SER A 142 -1.60 -13.99 19.80
C SER A 142 -0.07 -14.14 19.83
N ALA A 143 0.54 -14.18 21.01
CA ALA A 143 1.97 -14.42 21.17
C ALA A 143 2.44 -15.65 20.34
N LEU A 144 1.59 -16.67 20.20
CA LEU A 144 1.79 -17.83 19.33
C LEU A 144 1.98 -17.47 17.84
N SER A 145 1.23 -16.50 17.32
CA SER A 145 1.33 -16.00 15.93
C SER A 145 2.65 -15.26 15.69
N MET A 146 3.15 -14.59 16.74
CA MET A 146 4.46 -13.93 16.75
C MET A 146 5.60 -14.96 16.82
N PHE A 147 5.37 -16.07 17.53
CA PHE A 147 6.34 -17.14 17.78
C PHE A 147 6.48 -18.14 16.63
N MET A 148 5.39 -18.49 15.94
CA MET A 148 5.40 -19.32 14.72
C MET A 148 5.83 -18.56 13.46
N GLY A 149 5.93 -17.23 13.53
CA GLY A 149 6.47 -16.38 12.47
C GLY A 149 8.00 -16.39 12.42
N LEU A 150 8.61 -17.57 12.36
CA LEU A 150 10.04 -17.76 12.13
C LEU A 150 10.39 -17.23 10.72
N GLY A 151 10.73 -15.94 10.62
CA GLY A 151 11.45 -15.35 9.47
C GLY A 151 10.71 -15.22 8.14
N LEU A 152 9.50 -15.74 7.99
CA LEU A 152 8.70 -15.57 6.76
C LEU A 152 7.99 -14.23 6.80
N GLU A 153 8.39 -13.32 5.90
CA GLU A 153 7.91 -11.95 5.73
C GLU A 153 6.47 -11.73 6.22
N ASP A 154 6.33 -11.11 7.41
CA ASP A 154 5.03 -10.79 7.96
C ASP A 154 4.25 -9.93 6.95
N PRO A 155 3.14 -10.45 6.37
CA PRO A 155 2.34 -9.69 5.44
C PRO A 155 1.81 -8.41 6.08
N SER A 156 1.67 -8.35 7.42
CA SER A 156 1.21 -7.19 8.17
C SER A 156 2.22 -6.01 8.13
N SER A 157 3.51 -6.27 7.89
CA SER A 157 4.56 -5.24 7.89
C SER A 157 4.55 -4.31 6.67
N ARG A 158 3.78 -4.67 5.64
CA ARG A 158 3.75 -4.02 4.32
C ARG A 158 2.80 -2.81 4.31
N THR A 159 3.15 -1.73 3.60
CA THR A 159 2.22 -0.59 3.41
C THR A 159 1.01 -1.01 2.56
N VAL A 160 -0.08 -0.23 2.59
CA VAL A 160 -1.25 -0.46 1.71
C VAL A 160 -0.83 -0.45 0.24
N GLU A 161 0.00 0.53 -0.14
CA GLU A 161 0.59 0.59 -1.48
C GLU A 161 1.42 -0.65 -1.84
N GLU A 162 2.30 -1.14 -0.97
CA GLU A 162 3.08 -2.35 -1.26
C GLU A 162 2.18 -3.57 -1.52
N ARG A 163 1.00 -3.64 -0.88
CA ARG A 163 0.02 -4.71 -1.12
C ARG A 163 -0.70 -4.51 -2.45
N ILE A 164 -1.15 -3.29 -2.74
CA ILE A 164 -1.78 -2.95 -4.02
C ILE A 164 -0.81 -3.26 -5.15
N ALA A 165 0.40 -2.73 -5.09
CA ALA A 165 1.40 -2.94 -6.13
C ALA A 165 1.71 -4.44 -6.34
N ARG A 166 1.92 -5.22 -5.28
CA ARG A 166 2.07 -6.68 -5.41
C ARG A 166 0.85 -7.40 -5.99
N THR A 167 -0.35 -6.89 -5.72
CA THR A 167 -1.59 -7.49 -6.22
C THR A 167 -1.68 -7.32 -7.74
N PHE A 168 -1.34 -6.13 -8.23
CA PHE A 168 -1.47 -5.75 -9.64
C PHE A 168 -0.19 -5.94 -10.46
N GLN A 169 0.96 -6.25 -9.85
CA GLN A 169 2.23 -6.49 -10.58
C GLN A 169 2.13 -7.59 -11.65
N ARG A 170 1.15 -8.50 -11.53
CA ARG A 170 0.90 -9.56 -12.52
C ARG A 170 0.48 -9.03 -13.89
N PHE A 171 -0.04 -7.81 -13.95
CA PHE A 171 -0.47 -7.18 -15.20
C PHE A 171 0.64 -6.36 -15.86
N GLY A 172 1.72 -6.08 -15.13
CA GLY A 172 2.81 -5.24 -15.58
C GLY A 172 3.50 -4.56 -14.40
N LYS A 173 4.58 -3.84 -14.69
CA LYS A 173 5.28 -3.03 -13.70
C LYS A 173 4.31 -1.97 -13.13
N VAL A 174 4.27 -1.77 -11.82
CA VAL A 174 3.36 -0.77 -11.23
C VAL A 174 4.08 0.58 -11.15
N VAL A 175 3.47 1.61 -11.74
CA VAL A 175 3.93 2.99 -11.75
C VAL A 175 2.90 3.84 -11.02
N ALA A 176 3.32 4.62 -10.04
CA ALA A 176 2.47 5.51 -9.28
C ALA A 176 2.96 6.96 -9.40
N VAL A 177 2.01 7.89 -9.49
CA VAL A 177 2.32 9.32 -9.40
C VAL A 177 2.57 9.65 -7.93
N GLY A 178 3.76 10.16 -7.62
CA GLY A 178 4.16 10.54 -6.27
C GLY A 178 3.71 11.95 -5.89
N GLN A 179 3.56 12.20 -4.59
CA GLN A 179 3.26 13.55 -4.10
C GLN A 179 4.50 14.45 -4.27
N PRO A 180 4.38 15.65 -4.88
CA PRO A 180 5.48 16.59 -4.94
C PRO A 180 6.04 16.90 -3.54
N GLY A 181 7.38 16.89 -3.39
CA GLY A 181 8.04 17.15 -2.10
C GLY A 181 8.09 15.96 -1.11
N GLU A 182 7.71 14.75 -1.53
CA GLU A 182 7.87 13.55 -0.71
C GLU A 182 9.35 13.25 -0.44
N HIS A 183 9.78 13.29 0.83
CA HIS A 183 11.19 13.12 1.21
C HIS A 183 11.71 11.70 0.96
N LEU A 184 10.84 10.68 1.02
CA LEU A 184 11.23 9.30 0.77
C LEU A 184 10.04 8.50 0.22
N PRO A 185 10.16 7.95 -1.01
CA PRO A 185 9.04 7.30 -1.68
C PRO A 185 8.56 6.07 -0.91
N LEU A 186 7.24 5.91 -0.89
CA LEU A 186 6.64 4.68 -0.45
C LEU A 186 7.06 3.50 -1.35
N PRO A 187 7.36 2.31 -0.77
CA PRO A 187 7.80 1.16 -1.54
C PRO A 187 6.63 0.46 -2.23
N GLY A 188 6.93 -0.28 -3.30
CA GLY A 188 6.00 -1.18 -3.98
C GLY A 188 5.74 -0.83 -5.44
N ALA A 189 5.69 0.46 -5.78
CA ALA A 189 5.53 0.95 -7.15
C ALA A 189 6.68 1.87 -7.52
N ASP A 190 7.04 1.89 -8.79
CA ASP A 190 7.93 2.92 -9.34
C ASP A 190 7.25 4.29 -9.22
N LYS A 191 8.00 5.30 -8.80
CA LYS A 191 7.46 6.64 -8.57
C LYS A 191 7.80 7.58 -9.71
N LEU A 192 6.80 8.24 -10.25
CA LEU A 192 6.97 9.39 -11.14
C LEU A 192 6.47 10.64 -10.41
N TYR A 193 7.34 11.63 -10.22
CA TYR A 193 6.95 12.91 -9.63
C TYR A 193 6.66 13.89 -10.76
N LEU A 194 5.46 14.48 -10.71
CA LEU A 194 5.02 15.46 -11.68
C LEU A 194 5.08 16.87 -11.07
N PRO A 195 5.26 17.92 -11.89
CA PRO A 195 5.10 19.29 -11.42
C PRO A 195 3.69 19.55 -10.87
N LEU A 196 3.55 20.56 -10.02
CA LEU A 196 2.25 20.94 -9.44
C LEU A 196 1.26 21.45 -10.48
N ASP A 197 1.77 22.09 -11.54
CA ASP A 197 1.01 22.62 -12.67
C ASP A 197 1.33 21.83 -13.95
N GLY A 198 0.38 21.78 -14.88
CA GLY A 198 0.58 21.15 -16.19
C GLY A 198 0.79 19.63 -16.15
N TRP A 199 0.42 18.96 -15.05
CA TRP A 199 0.54 17.51 -14.89
C TRP A 199 -0.53 16.73 -15.66
N GLN A 200 -1.68 17.35 -15.94
CA GLN A 200 -2.83 16.69 -16.56
C GLN A 200 -2.50 16.03 -17.90
N PRO A 201 -1.84 16.68 -18.87
CA PRO A 201 -1.48 16.04 -20.15
C PRO A 201 -0.58 14.82 -19.96
N VAL A 202 0.34 14.86 -19.00
CA VAL A 202 1.24 13.75 -18.68
C VAL A 202 0.46 12.57 -18.09
N VAL A 203 -0.45 12.82 -17.15
CA VAL A 203 -1.30 11.75 -16.61
C VAL A 203 -2.23 11.18 -17.68
N SER A 204 -2.77 12.01 -18.57
CA SER A 204 -3.55 11.55 -19.73
C SER A 204 -2.74 10.63 -20.65
N ASP A 205 -1.48 10.93 -20.94
CA ASP A 205 -0.59 10.05 -21.73
C ASP A 205 -0.36 8.71 -21.02
N LEU A 206 -0.03 8.77 -19.73
CA LEU A 206 0.18 7.57 -18.91
C LEU A 206 -1.08 6.70 -18.86
N ILE A 207 -2.27 7.31 -18.73
CA ILE A 207 -3.55 6.60 -18.77
C ILE A 207 -3.67 5.82 -20.08
N ARG A 208 -3.47 6.45 -21.25
CA ARG A 208 -3.61 5.77 -22.56
C ARG A 208 -2.67 4.57 -22.70
N ARG A 209 -1.42 4.74 -22.28
CA ARG A 209 -0.36 3.73 -22.41
C ARG A 209 -0.48 2.60 -21.39
N ALA A 210 -1.04 2.86 -20.21
CA ALA A 210 -1.12 1.89 -19.11
C ALA A 210 -2.01 0.70 -19.47
N ARG A 211 -1.49 -0.53 -19.37
CA ARG A 211 -2.29 -1.74 -19.61
C ARG A 211 -3.52 -1.80 -18.69
N LEU A 212 -3.37 -1.34 -17.46
CA LEU A 212 -4.43 -1.24 -16.46
C LEU A 212 -4.25 0.04 -15.65
N VAL A 213 -5.32 0.77 -15.40
CA VAL A 213 -5.36 1.92 -14.50
C VAL A 213 -6.12 1.55 -13.23
N VAL A 214 -5.47 1.73 -12.09
CA VAL A 214 -6.00 1.45 -10.76
C VAL A 214 -6.09 2.76 -9.99
N ILE A 215 -7.30 3.21 -9.66
CA ILE A 215 -7.54 4.48 -8.97
C ILE A 215 -8.09 4.20 -7.57
N VAL A 216 -7.53 4.82 -6.54
CA VAL A 216 -8.19 4.88 -5.21
C VAL A 216 -9.32 5.89 -5.26
N ALA A 217 -10.55 5.46 -4.97
CA ALA A 217 -11.71 6.33 -4.98
C ALA A 217 -11.65 7.33 -3.81
N GLY A 218 -11.55 8.63 -4.13
CA GLY A 218 -11.56 9.72 -3.17
C GLY A 218 -12.18 11.00 -3.75
N PRO A 219 -12.90 11.81 -2.96
CA PRO A 219 -13.73 12.92 -3.46
C PRO A 219 -12.93 14.18 -3.88
N GLY A 220 -11.59 14.12 -3.83
CA GLY A 220 -10.75 15.26 -4.19
C GLY A 220 -10.85 15.61 -5.68
N PRO A 221 -10.71 16.90 -6.06
CA PRO A 221 -10.86 17.36 -7.44
C PRO A 221 -9.87 16.68 -8.40
N GLY A 222 -8.63 16.45 -7.96
CA GLY A 222 -7.62 15.71 -8.73
C GLY A 222 -8.06 14.27 -9.05
N THR A 223 -8.56 13.54 -8.06
CA THR A 223 -9.02 12.15 -8.24
C THR A 223 -10.30 12.05 -9.07
N LEU A 224 -11.21 13.00 -8.93
CA LEU A 224 -12.39 13.11 -9.79
C LEU A 224 -11.99 13.39 -11.25
N TRP A 225 -10.98 14.25 -11.46
CA TRP A 225 -10.39 14.50 -12.77
C TRP A 225 -9.75 13.23 -13.33
N GLU A 226 -8.92 12.53 -12.56
CA GLU A 226 -8.22 11.30 -12.96
C GLU A 226 -9.20 10.20 -13.38
N PHE A 227 -10.27 10.02 -12.60
CA PHE A 227 -11.33 9.07 -12.92
C PHE A 227 -12.07 9.45 -14.20
N THR A 228 -12.49 10.71 -14.33
CA THR A 228 -13.21 11.18 -15.51
C THR A 228 -12.36 11.04 -16.77
N GLU A 229 -11.07 11.36 -16.66
CA GLU A 229 -10.11 11.22 -17.76
C GLU A 229 -9.88 9.75 -18.13
N ALA A 230 -9.79 8.85 -17.15
CA ALA A 230 -9.69 7.41 -17.41
C ALA A 230 -10.93 6.85 -18.10
N VAL A 231 -12.14 7.26 -17.69
CA VAL A 231 -13.40 6.87 -18.35
C VAL A 231 -13.44 7.36 -19.80
N ARG A 232 -12.92 8.55 -20.08
CA ARG A 232 -12.87 9.13 -21.43
C ARG A 232 -11.88 8.43 -22.35
N LEU A 233 -10.74 7.99 -21.80
CA LEU A 233 -9.61 7.50 -22.59
C LEU A 233 -9.53 5.98 -22.70
N LEU A 234 -10.15 5.23 -21.80
CA LEU A 234 -9.97 3.78 -21.70
C LEU A 234 -11.24 3.00 -22.06
N PRO A 235 -11.09 1.77 -22.59
CA PRO A 235 -12.15 0.80 -22.49
C PRO A 235 -12.37 0.39 -21.02
N PRO A 236 -13.61 0.03 -20.63
CA PRO A 236 -13.97 -0.26 -19.23
C PRO A 236 -13.09 -1.31 -18.54
N ALA A 237 -12.65 -2.34 -19.29
CA ALA A 237 -11.82 -3.44 -18.77
C ALA A 237 -10.44 -2.98 -18.26
N ARG A 238 -9.95 -1.82 -18.72
CA ARG A 238 -8.65 -1.24 -18.33
C ARG A 238 -8.75 -0.32 -17.12
N LEU A 239 -9.93 -0.17 -16.50
CA LEU A 239 -10.12 0.67 -15.31
C LEU A 239 -10.61 -0.14 -14.11
N VAL A 240 -9.95 0.04 -12.97
CA VAL A 240 -10.32 -0.52 -11.68
C VAL A 240 -10.33 0.58 -10.61
N LEU A 241 -11.39 0.64 -9.81
CA LEU A 241 -11.43 1.49 -8.62
C LEU A 241 -11.18 0.66 -7.36
N LEU A 242 -10.35 1.18 -6.46
CA LEU A 242 -10.14 0.64 -5.13
C LEU A 242 -10.90 1.48 -4.11
N VAL A 243 -11.66 0.80 -3.25
CA VAL A 243 -12.34 1.41 -2.11
C VAL A 243 -11.57 1.06 -0.85
N LEU A 244 -10.99 2.07 -0.20
CA LEU A 244 -10.25 1.92 1.05
C LEU A 244 -11.16 2.16 2.26
N PRO A 245 -10.80 1.67 3.46
CA PRO A 245 -11.50 2.04 4.67
C PRO A 245 -11.28 3.51 5.02
N ASP A 246 -12.30 4.15 5.59
CA ASP A 246 -12.17 5.50 6.13
C ASP A 246 -11.22 5.44 7.34
N THR A 247 -10.27 6.37 7.43
CA THR A 247 -9.32 6.40 8.55
C THR A 247 -10.10 6.67 9.83
N ALA A 248 -10.04 5.71 10.77
CA ALA A 248 -10.81 5.68 12.02
C ALA A 248 -10.62 6.95 12.88
N THR A 249 -11.37 8.00 12.59
CA THR A 249 -11.52 9.19 13.44
C THR A 249 -12.85 9.84 13.08
N SER A 250 -13.95 9.18 13.44
CA SER A 250 -15.30 9.71 13.70
C SER A 250 -16.39 8.66 13.37
N PRO A 251 -17.58 8.78 13.99
CA PRO A 251 -18.53 7.68 14.20
C PRO A 251 -19.07 7.08 12.90
N ARG A 252 -19.68 5.88 13.03
CA ARG A 252 -20.37 5.10 11.98
C ARG A 252 -21.58 5.80 11.32
N GLU A 253 -21.71 7.11 11.49
CA GLU A 253 -22.83 7.92 11.04
C GLU A 253 -22.30 9.00 10.10
N GLY A 254 -22.38 8.72 8.81
CA GLY A 254 -22.02 9.66 7.76
C GLY A 254 -21.63 8.98 6.45
N PRO A 255 -21.71 9.70 5.32
CA PRO A 255 -21.28 9.17 4.03
C PRO A 255 -19.77 8.91 4.04
N THR A 256 -19.40 7.69 3.62
CA THR A 256 -18.00 7.26 3.49
C THR A 256 -17.27 8.09 2.43
N THR A 257 -15.94 8.02 2.41
CA THR A 257 -15.11 8.64 1.37
C THR A 257 -15.56 8.22 -0.04
N TYR A 258 -15.90 6.94 -0.20
CA TYR A 258 -16.43 6.41 -1.46
C TYR A 258 -17.83 6.94 -1.79
N ASP A 259 -18.70 7.13 -0.80
CA ASP A 259 -20.02 7.71 -1.03
C ASP A 259 -19.91 9.15 -1.53
N ARG A 260 -19.02 9.95 -0.93
CA ARG A 260 -18.75 11.32 -1.38
C ARG A 260 -18.16 11.35 -2.78
N PHE A 261 -17.23 10.43 -3.09
CA PHE A 261 -16.69 10.27 -4.44
C PHE A 261 -17.80 9.96 -5.46
N ARG A 262 -18.64 8.96 -5.15
CA ARG A 262 -19.79 8.57 -6.00
C ARG A 262 -20.75 9.72 -6.25
N GLN A 263 -21.04 10.53 -5.23
CA GLN A 263 -21.91 11.70 -5.35
C GLN A 263 -21.29 12.83 -6.18
N ALA A 264 -19.97 13.00 -6.15
CA ALA A 264 -19.28 14.07 -6.87
C ALA A 264 -18.99 13.75 -8.35
N VAL A 265 -18.89 12.47 -8.72
CA VAL A 265 -18.58 12.02 -10.09
C VAL A 265 -19.50 12.62 -11.17
N PRO A 266 -20.85 12.65 -11.01
CA PRO A 266 -21.72 13.22 -12.03
C PRO A 266 -21.42 14.68 -12.37
N ALA A 267 -21.18 15.51 -11.35
CA ALA A 267 -20.87 16.92 -11.53
C ALA A 267 -19.49 17.10 -12.21
N ALA A 268 -18.47 16.36 -11.75
CA ALA A 268 -17.13 16.41 -12.35
C ALA A 268 -17.14 15.95 -13.82
N PHE A 269 -17.92 14.93 -14.15
CA PHE A 269 -18.06 14.43 -15.52
C PHE A 269 -18.78 15.45 -16.43
N ALA A 270 -19.86 16.06 -15.94
CA ALA A 270 -20.61 17.07 -16.68
C ALA A 270 -19.76 18.32 -16.99
N GLN A 271 -18.89 18.73 -16.07
CA GLN A 271 -17.98 19.86 -16.28
C GLN A 271 -16.91 19.58 -17.35
N ARG A 272 -16.52 18.32 -17.53
CA ARG A 272 -15.37 17.94 -18.38
C ARG A 272 -15.76 17.41 -19.75
N THR A 273 -16.96 16.85 -19.88
CA THR A 273 -17.37 16.08 -21.06
C THR A 273 -18.68 16.61 -21.63
N VAL A 274 -18.64 17.02 -22.90
CA VAL A 274 -19.80 17.60 -23.62
C VAL A 274 -20.79 16.50 -24.06
N ALA A 275 -20.34 15.25 -24.17
CA ALA A 275 -21.14 14.11 -24.58
C ALA A 275 -20.85 12.86 -23.73
N GLY A 276 -21.90 12.08 -23.46
CA GLY A 276 -21.84 10.85 -22.66
C GLY A 276 -22.34 11.02 -21.22
N ARG A 277 -22.69 9.89 -20.59
CA ARG A 277 -23.03 9.84 -19.16
C ARG A 277 -21.93 9.10 -18.41
N PRO A 278 -21.55 9.54 -17.20
CA PRO A 278 -20.60 8.78 -16.39
C PRO A 278 -21.19 7.40 -16.04
N PRO A 279 -20.34 6.38 -15.84
CA PRO A 279 -20.79 5.12 -15.27
C PRO A 279 -21.42 5.37 -13.89
N ARG A 280 -22.60 4.78 -13.65
CA ARG A 280 -23.30 4.90 -12.37
C ARG A 280 -22.62 4.01 -11.33
N LEU A 281 -21.70 4.58 -10.55
CA LEU A 281 -20.97 3.84 -9.53
C LEU A 281 -21.93 3.20 -8.49
N PRO A 282 -21.71 1.92 -8.13
CA PRO A 282 -22.59 1.18 -7.25
C PRO A 282 -22.37 1.60 -5.80
N GLU A 283 -23.38 1.41 -4.96
CA GLU A 283 -23.22 1.54 -3.52
C GLU A 283 -22.31 0.46 -2.97
N CYS A 284 -21.62 0.76 -1.88
CA CYS A 284 -20.79 -0.22 -1.22
C CYS A 284 -21.67 -1.26 -0.50
N PRO A 285 -21.65 -2.55 -0.89
CA PRO A 285 -22.50 -3.55 -0.26
C PRO A 285 -22.19 -3.69 1.24
N PRO A 286 -23.21 -3.87 2.09
CA PRO A 286 -23.01 -4.06 3.52
C PRO A 286 -22.25 -5.36 3.79
N LEU A 287 -21.60 -5.44 4.96
CA LEU A 287 -21.01 -6.70 5.43
C LEU A 287 -22.12 -7.72 5.71
N ARG A 288 -21.90 -8.99 5.38
CA ARG A 288 -22.88 -10.07 5.65
C ARG A 288 -23.19 -10.22 7.13
N ARG A 289 -22.19 -10.05 7.99
CA ARG A 289 -22.33 -10.17 9.45
C ARG A 289 -21.56 -9.05 10.15
N PRO A 290 -22.05 -7.80 10.14
CA PRO A 290 -21.32 -6.64 10.66
C PRO A 290 -20.84 -6.81 12.11
N GLY A 291 -21.64 -7.43 12.98
CA GLY A 291 -21.28 -7.70 14.37
C GLY A 291 -20.11 -8.68 14.57
N ARG A 292 -19.62 -9.34 13.51
CA ARG A 292 -18.44 -10.22 13.56
C ARG A 292 -17.17 -9.56 13.02
N LEU A 293 -17.23 -8.28 12.66
CA LEU A 293 -16.07 -7.55 12.17
C LEU A 293 -15.07 -7.33 13.31
N ARG A 294 -13.96 -8.08 13.28
CA ARG A 294 -12.87 -7.95 14.26
C ARG A 294 -11.80 -6.94 13.85
N TRP A 295 -11.66 -6.73 12.54
CA TRP A 295 -10.68 -5.85 11.92
C TRP A 295 -11.21 -5.46 10.54
N GLU A 296 -10.86 -4.25 10.10
CA GLU A 296 -11.25 -3.77 8.78
C GLU A 296 -10.13 -4.04 7.76
N PRO A 297 -10.43 -4.62 6.58
CA PRO A 297 -9.41 -4.85 5.57
C PRO A 297 -8.88 -3.54 5.01
N SER A 298 -7.58 -3.52 4.67
CA SER A 298 -6.92 -2.35 4.07
C SER A 298 -7.54 -1.93 2.73
N ILE A 299 -8.32 -2.81 2.09
CA ILE A 299 -9.13 -2.53 0.91
C ILE A 299 -10.52 -3.10 1.24
N ARG A 300 -11.55 -2.24 1.27
CA ARG A 300 -12.95 -2.63 1.50
C ARG A 300 -13.53 -3.37 0.30
N GLY A 301 -13.18 -2.94 -0.89
CA GLY A 301 -13.69 -3.53 -2.12
C GLY A 301 -13.02 -2.98 -3.36
N ILE A 302 -13.39 -3.58 -4.49
CA ILE A 302 -12.87 -3.25 -5.81
C ILE A 302 -14.07 -3.07 -6.73
N VAL A 303 -14.16 -1.94 -7.43
CA VAL A 303 -15.13 -1.74 -8.51
C VAL A 303 -14.43 -1.99 -9.84
N ARG A 304 -15.03 -2.87 -10.64
CA ARG A 304 -14.63 -3.11 -12.03
C ARG A 304 -15.78 -2.75 -12.96
N PHE A 305 -15.49 -2.61 -14.25
CA PHE A 305 -16.51 -2.25 -15.24
C PHE A 305 -16.60 -3.34 -16.31
N GLY A 306 -17.83 -3.74 -16.65
CA GLY A 306 -18.14 -4.58 -17.80
C GLY A 306 -18.03 -3.80 -19.12
N THR A 307 -18.16 -4.48 -20.25
CA THR A 307 -17.96 -3.93 -21.60
C THR A 307 -18.84 -2.70 -21.92
N SER A 308 -20.00 -2.58 -21.29
CA SER A 308 -20.92 -1.45 -21.43
C SER A 308 -20.82 -0.43 -20.29
N TRP A 309 -19.67 -0.35 -19.61
CA TRP A 309 -19.47 0.49 -18.43
C TRP A 309 -20.36 0.13 -17.22
N THR A 310 -20.97 -1.05 -17.22
CA THR A 310 -21.74 -1.58 -16.08
C THR A 310 -20.81 -1.88 -14.91
N PRO A 311 -20.93 -1.20 -13.77
CA PRO A 311 -19.99 -1.39 -12.68
C PRO A 311 -20.40 -2.56 -11.79
N GLU A 312 -19.40 -3.30 -11.32
CA GLU A 312 -19.56 -4.40 -10.37
C GLU A 312 -18.68 -4.15 -9.15
N PHE A 313 -19.31 -4.13 -7.97
CA PHE A 313 -18.61 -4.01 -6.70
C PHE A 313 -18.26 -5.37 -6.13
N VAL A 314 -16.97 -5.69 -6.06
CA VAL A 314 -16.45 -6.89 -5.38
C VAL A 314 -16.06 -6.53 -3.95
N ARG A 315 -16.95 -6.83 -3.00
CA ARG A 315 -16.75 -6.60 -1.57
C ARG A 315 -15.77 -7.61 -0.98
N LEU A 316 -14.72 -7.11 -0.31
CA LEU A 316 -13.81 -7.91 0.50
C LEU A 316 -14.37 -8.02 1.92
N ASP A 317 -15.30 -8.96 2.12
CA ASP A 317 -16.03 -9.13 3.38
C ASP A 317 -15.38 -10.20 4.30
N PRO A 318 -14.58 -9.81 5.32
CA PRO A 318 -13.99 -10.78 6.25
C PRO A 318 -15.02 -11.52 7.10
N THR A 319 -16.24 -10.99 7.24
CA THR A 319 -17.32 -11.58 8.04
C THR A 319 -18.04 -12.71 7.31
N ALA A 320 -17.90 -12.76 5.97
CA ALA A 320 -18.42 -13.82 5.11
C ALA A 320 -17.57 -15.09 5.11
N VAL A 321 -16.37 -15.07 5.70
CA VAL A 321 -15.40 -16.17 5.68
C VAL A 321 -15.17 -16.71 7.09
N ARG A 322 -15.20 -18.04 7.25
CA ARG A 322 -14.88 -18.71 8.51
C ARG A 322 -13.41 -19.13 8.52
N ALA A 323 -12.64 -18.58 9.46
CA ALA A 323 -11.29 -19.04 9.78
C ALA A 323 -10.98 -18.78 11.27
N LEU A 324 -10.04 -19.56 11.82
CA LEU A 324 -9.63 -19.45 13.23
C LEU A 324 -8.72 -18.26 13.50
N THR A 325 -7.97 -17.81 12.48
CA THR A 325 -7.00 -16.73 12.60
C THR A 325 -7.26 -15.65 11.55
N GLU A 326 -6.88 -14.42 11.86
CA GLU A 326 -6.95 -13.29 10.92
C GLU A 326 -6.17 -13.58 9.63
N LEU A 327 -4.98 -14.17 9.74
CA LEU A 327 -4.18 -14.57 8.57
C LEU A 327 -4.93 -15.61 7.72
N GLY A 328 -5.62 -16.56 8.36
CA GLY A 328 -6.49 -17.52 7.69
C GLY A 328 -7.65 -16.85 6.95
N THR A 329 -8.31 -15.86 7.58
CA THR A 329 -9.36 -15.07 6.94
C THR A 329 -8.83 -14.31 5.74
N ARG A 330 -7.67 -13.63 5.86
CA ARG A 330 -7.01 -12.91 4.76
C ARG A 330 -6.66 -13.84 3.59
N ARG A 331 -6.07 -15.01 3.87
CA ARG A 331 -5.73 -16.01 2.84
C ARG A 331 -6.97 -16.54 2.13
N ARG A 332 -8.03 -16.88 2.87
CA ARG A 332 -9.29 -17.35 2.29
C ARG A 332 -9.95 -16.26 1.46
N LEU A 333 -10.06 -15.02 1.96
CA LEU A 333 -10.55 -13.88 1.18
C LEU A 333 -9.79 -13.69 -0.11
N HIS A 334 -8.46 -13.74 -0.05
CA HIS A 334 -7.63 -13.67 -1.24
C HIS A 334 -7.99 -14.79 -2.22
N ARG A 335 -8.05 -16.04 -1.77
CA ARG A 335 -8.33 -17.19 -2.63
C ARG A 335 -9.74 -17.20 -3.21
N THR A 336 -10.76 -16.79 -2.45
CA THR A 336 -12.17 -16.92 -2.85
C THR A 336 -12.77 -15.67 -3.48
N ARG A 337 -12.17 -14.50 -3.27
CA ARG A 337 -12.67 -13.22 -3.82
C ARG A 337 -11.65 -12.55 -4.72
N LEU A 338 -10.44 -12.31 -4.23
CA LEU A 338 -9.46 -11.51 -4.97
C LEU A 338 -8.83 -12.28 -6.14
N ALA A 339 -8.42 -13.53 -5.95
CA ALA A 339 -7.77 -14.32 -6.99
C ALA A 339 -8.69 -14.59 -8.21
N PRO A 340 -9.97 -14.97 -8.04
CA PRO A 340 -10.90 -15.10 -9.16
C PRO A 340 -11.10 -13.77 -9.90
N LEU A 341 -11.27 -12.66 -9.16
CA LEU A 341 -11.38 -11.32 -9.73
C LEU A 341 -10.15 -10.96 -10.58
N LEU A 342 -8.95 -11.19 -10.05
CA LEU A 342 -7.71 -10.93 -10.79
C LEU A 342 -7.56 -11.83 -12.03
N GLY A 343 -8.03 -13.09 -11.94
CA GLY A 343 -8.07 -14.00 -13.08
C GLY A 343 -9.08 -13.58 -14.16
N GLN A 344 -10.19 -12.97 -13.76
CA GLN A 344 -11.15 -12.38 -14.68
C GLN A 344 -10.58 -11.12 -15.35
N LEU A 345 -10.05 -10.18 -14.58
CA LEU A 345 -9.36 -9.00 -15.12
C LEU A 345 -8.24 -9.40 -16.09
N GLN A 346 -7.50 -10.47 -15.80
CA GLN A 346 -6.45 -10.97 -16.70
C GLN A 346 -6.99 -11.47 -18.04
N ARG A 347 -8.20 -12.01 -18.07
CA ARG A 347 -8.88 -12.44 -19.30
C ARG A 347 -9.45 -11.23 -20.05
N ASP A 348 -10.03 -10.28 -19.34
CA ASP A 348 -10.61 -9.06 -19.94
C ASP A 348 -9.54 -8.12 -20.54
N LEU A 349 -8.26 -8.28 -20.12
CA LEU A 349 -7.09 -7.54 -20.61
C LEU A 349 -6.26 -8.29 -21.67
N ARG A 350 -6.71 -9.46 -22.11
CA ARG A 350 -6.15 -10.18 -23.28
C ARG A 350 -7.02 -9.88 -24.48
#